data_AF-A0A2M6XZA2-F1
#
_entry.id   AF-A0A2M6XZA2-F1
#
_cell.length_a   1.000
_cell.length_b   1.000
_cell.length_c   1.000
_cell.angle_alpha   90.00
_cell.angle_beta   90.00
_cell.angle_gamma   90.00
#
_symmetry.space_group_name_H-M   'P 1'
#
loop_
_entity.id
_entity.type
_entity.pdbx_description
1 polymer ?
#
loop_
_entity_poly.entity_id
_entity_poly.type
_entity_poly.pdbx_seq_one_letter_code
_entity_poly.pdbx_strand_id
1 'polypeptide(L)' 'MNVRDRIPEGLRKSALVKVHQLSQAEVLEPYRTERLAKDGTVLKIMLISTALEDAAGKVYAISTTERVGK' A
#
# COMPACT_ATOMS: atom_id res chain seq x y z
N MET A 1 -1.89 1.44 12.96
CA MET A 1 -2.41 0.16 12.42
C MET A 1 -1.43 -0.32 11.37
N ASN A 2 -0.99 -1.58 11.39
CA ASN A 2 -0.07 -2.09 10.38
C ASN A 2 -0.77 -2.13 9.00
N VAL A 3 -0.03 -1.90 7.91
CA VAL A 3 -0.61 -1.95 6.56
C VAL A 3 -1.20 -3.34 6.26
N ARG A 4 -0.57 -4.41 6.75
CA ARG A 4 -1.02 -5.80 6.59
C ARG A 4 -2.39 -6.06 7.22
N ASP A 5 -2.66 -5.45 8.36
CA ASP A 5 -3.90 -5.66 9.11
C ASP A 5 -5.10 -5.06 8.38
N ARG A 6 -4.85 -4.01 7.57
CA ARG A 6 -5.86 -3.36 6.74
C ARG A 6 -6.14 -4.09 5.44
N ILE A 7 -5.39 -5.13 5.09
CA ILE A 7 -5.60 -5.87 3.84
C ILE A 7 -6.50 -7.08 4.12
N PRO A 8 -7.59 -7.28 3.34
CA PRO A 8 -8.39 -8.50 3.41
C PRO A 8 -7.51 -9.74 3.36
N GLU A 9 -7.78 -10.74 4.20
CA GLU A 9 -6.84 -11.83 4.46
C GLU A 9 -6.38 -12.57 3.20
N GLY A 10 -7.31 -12.88 2.29
CA GLY A 10 -7.02 -13.54 1.02
C GLY A 10 -6.14 -12.73 0.05
N LEU A 11 -6.02 -11.42 0.26
CA LEU A 11 -5.22 -10.52 -0.57
C LEU A 11 -3.85 -10.19 0.02
N ARG A 12 -3.57 -10.53 1.28
CA ARG A 12 -2.38 -10.06 2.01
C ARG A 12 -1.07 -10.35 1.27
N LYS A 13 -0.88 -11.57 0.79
CA LYS A 13 0.37 -11.98 0.14
C LYS A 13 0.61 -11.19 -1.15
N SER A 14 -0.38 -11.14 -2.05
CA SER A 14 -0.26 -10.45 -3.33
C SER A 14 -0.20 -8.93 -3.17
N ALA A 15 -0.98 -8.36 -2.24
CA ALA A 15 -1.00 -6.93 -1.99
C ALA A 15 0.33 -6.42 -1.41
N LEU A 16 0.99 -7.16 -0.51
CA LEU A 16 2.30 -6.77 0.02
C LEU A 16 3.39 -6.80 -1.06
N VAL A 17 3.39 -7.82 -1.93
CA VAL A 17 4.29 -7.88 -3.09
C VAL A 17 4.04 -6.68 -4.01
N LYS A 18 2.77 -6.35 -4.26
CA LYS A 18 2.42 -5.22 -5.12
C LYS A 18 2.84 -3.87 -4.51
N VAL A 19 2.62 -3.67 -3.21
CA VAL A 19 3.07 -2.46 -2.48
C VAL A 19 4.59 -2.29 -2.61
N HIS A 20 5.35 -3.36 -2.44
CA HIS A 20 6.79 -3.33 -2.63
C HIS A 20 7.16 -3.01 -4.09
N GLN A 21 6.58 -3.70 -5.08
CA GLN A 21 6.82 -3.43 -6.49
C GLN A 21 6.55 -1.96 -6.87
N LEU A 22 5.42 -1.41 -6.43
CA LEU A 22 5.03 -0.03 -6.71
C LEU A 22 5.97 1.00 -6.06
N SER A 23 6.52 0.67 -4.89
CA SER A 23 7.46 1.57 -4.21
C SER A 23 8.78 1.77 -4.95
N GLN A 24 9.13 0.85 -5.87
CA GLN A 24 10.37 0.87 -6.64
C GLN A 24 10.21 1.58 -8.00
N ALA A 25 9.00 2.04 -8.34
CA ALA A 25 8.76 2.72 -9.60
C ALA A 25 9.33 4.15 -9.57
N GLU A 26 10.02 4.56 -10.63
CA GLU A 26 10.51 5.93 -10.80
C GLU A 26 9.34 6.93 -10.87
N VAL A 27 8.27 6.54 -11.56
CA VAL A 27 7.01 7.28 -11.60
C VAL A 27 5.95 6.51 -10.83
N LEU A 28 5.42 7.13 -9.77
CA LEU A 28 4.45 6.49 -8.89
C LEU A 28 3.05 6.47 -9.52
N GLU A 29 2.51 5.28 -9.76
CA GLU A 29 1.20 5.11 -10.36
C GLU A 29 0.11 4.75 -9.34
N PRO A 30 -1.10 5.34 -9.44
CA PRO A 30 -2.24 4.93 -8.64
C PRO A 30 -2.63 3.46 -8.89
N TYR A 31 -2.68 2.67 -7.82
CA TYR A 31 -3.10 1.26 -7.88
C TYR A 31 -4.44 1.04 -7.18
N ARG A 32 -5.38 0.39 -7.86
CA ARG A 32 -6.68 0.01 -7.28
C ARG A 32 -6.55 -1.23 -6.42
N THR A 33 -7.03 -1.15 -5.18
CA THR A 33 -7.03 -2.27 -4.23
C THR A 33 -8.12 -2.10 -3.18
N GLU A 34 -8.15 -3.00 -2.20
CA GLU A 34 -9.15 -3.02 -1.14
C GLU A 34 -8.50 -2.93 0.25
N ARG A 35 -9.22 -2.32 1.19
CA ARG A 35 -8.82 -2.20 2.59
C ARG A 35 -9.99 -2.46 3.53
N LEU A 36 -9.68 -2.99 4.71
CA LEU A 36 -10.60 -3.10 5.83
C LEU A 36 -10.63 -1.77 6.60
N ALA A 37 -11.83 -1.22 6.77
CA ALA A 37 -12.11 -0.14 7.71
C ALA A 37 -12.14 -0.68 9.15
N LYS A 38 -12.19 0.22 10.14
CA LYS A 38 -12.15 -0.15 11.56
C LYS A 38 -13.31 -1.04 12.00
N ASP A 39 -14.45 -0.89 11.35
CA ASP A 39 -15.67 -1.67 11.56
C ASP A 39 -15.69 -3.01 10.79
N GLY A 40 -14.62 -3.32 10.04
CA GLY A 40 -14.52 -4.51 9.20
C GLY A 40 -15.05 -4.33 7.77
N THR A 41 -15.61 -3.17 7.42
CA THR A 41 -16.12 -2.92 6.07
C THR A 41 -14.98 -2.92 5.04
N VAL A 42 -15.21 -3.57 3.90
CA VAL A 42 -14.25 -3.55 2.78
C VAL A 42 -14.47 -2.28 1.94
N LEU A 43 -13.42 -1.48 1.80
CA LEU A 43 -13.38 -0.26 1.01
C LEU A 43 -12.50 -0.45 -0.23
N LYS A 44 -13.00 -0.05 -1.39
CA LYS A 44 -12.19 0.09 -2.60
C LYS A 44 -11.41 1.40 -2.55
N ILE A 45 -10.11 1.34 -2.79
CA ILE A 45 -9.20 2.49 -2.70
C ILE A 45 -8.31 2.62 -3.92
N MET A 46 -7.80 3.83 -4.13
CA MET A 46 -6.57 4.10 -4.88
C MET A 46 -5.41 4.20 -3.88
N LEU A 47 -4.31 3.53 -4.19
CA LEU A 47 -3.08 3.49 -3.40
C LEU A 47 -1.91 4.05 -4.20
N ILE A 48 -1.11 4.92 -3.58
CA ILE A 48 0.26 5.25 -3.99
C ILE A 48 1.21 4.66 -2.95
N SER A 49 2.28 4.02 -3.41
CA SER A 49 3.33 3.42 -2.58
C SER A 49 4.65 4.13 -2.85
N THR A 50 5.32 4.64 -1.83
CA THR A 50 6.57 5.40 -1.97
C THR A 50 7.63 4.76 -1.08
N ALA A 51 8.79 4.43 -1.65
CA ALA A 51 9.94 4.02 -0.87
C ALA A 51 10.47 5.19 -0.03
N LEU A 52 10.77 4.93 1.24
CA LEU A 52 11.46 5.86 2.11
C LEU A 52 12.90 5.37 2.26
N GLU A 53 13.84 6.21 1.82
CA GLU A 53 15.27 5.93 1.80
C GLU A 53 15.99 6.72 2.89
N ASP A 54 17.04 6.12 3.44
CA ASP A 54 17.96 6.81 4.34
C ASP A 54 18.97 7.67 3.55
N ALA A 55 19.88 8.33 4.26
CA ALA A 55 20.91 9.17 3.64
C ALA A 55 21.90 8.38 2.76
N ALA A 56 21.96 7.05 2.88
CA ALA A 56 22.77 6.17 2.04
C ALA A 56 21.99 5.60 0.85
N GLY A 57 20.73 6.03 0.65
CA GLY A 57 19.85 5.52 -0.42
C GLY A 57 19.26 4.14 -0.12
N LYS A 58 19.38 3.63 1.11
CA LYS A 58 18.80 2.34 1.47
C LYS A 58 17.34 2.52 1.86
N VAL A 59 16.46 1.78 1.20
CA VAL A 59 15.03 1.72 1.58
C VAL A 59 14.89 1.11 2.97
N TYR A 60 14.38 1.90 3.92
CA TYR A 60 14.13 1.44 5.29
C TYR A 60 12.63 1.30 5.60
N ALA A 61 11.76 1.94 4.82
CA ALA A 61 10.31 1.86 4.98
C ALA A 61 9.57 2.12 3.65
N ILE A 62 8.27 1.84 3.65
CA ILE A 62 7.36 2.19 2.57
C ILE A 62 6.22 3.02 3.16
N SER A 63 5.97 4.19 2.59
CA SER A 63 4.79 4.99 2.88
C SER A 63 3.68 4.69 1.88
N THR A 64 2.44 4.64 2.36
CA THR A 64 1.26 4.43 1.53
C THR A 64 0.29 5.59 1.67
N THR A 65 -0.04 6.24 0.55
CA THR A 65 -1.12 7.24 0.49
C THR A 65 -2.35 6.58 -0.12
N GLU A 66 -3.46 6.61 0.61
CA GLU A 66 -4.68 5.89 0.24
C GLU A 66 -5.86 6.86 0.13
N ARG A 67 -6.67 6.69 -0.91
CA ARG A 67 -7.91 7.45 -1.11
C ARG A 67 -9.05 6.50 -1.44
N VAL A 68 -10.18 6.62 -0.75
CA VAL A 68 -11.39 5.87 -1.10
C VAL A 68 -11.81 6.24 -2.51
N GLY A 69 -11.94 5.22 -3.37
CA GLY A 69 -12.45 5.39 -4.73
C GLY A 69 -13.95 5.71 -4.68
N LYS A 70 -14.42 6.55 -5.61
CA LYS A 70 -15.85 6.60 -5.93
C LYS A 70 -16.24 5.38 -6.74
#